data_AF-A0A0F9MM15-F1
#
_entry.id   AF-A0A0F9MM15-F1
#
_cell.length_a   1.000
_cell.length_b   1.000
_cell.length_c   1.000
_cell.angle_alpha   90.00
_cell.angle_beta   90.00
_cell.angle_gamma   90.00
#
_symmetry.space_group_name_H-M   'P 1'
#
loop_
_entity.id
_entity.type
_entity.pdbx_description
1 polymer ?
#
loop_
_entity_poly.entity_id
_entity_poly.type
_entity_poly.pdbx_seq_one_letter_code
_entity_poly.pdbx_strand_id
1 'polypeptide(L)'
;MAKRTTGKITSGTKGWIVKLYKAGNDIDEIRNKVKANFYKITKSTIRVVIRHHLVNLADELWSAAVKVRFGWKCAVSNKTENLESHHLIRRGNWTHRWTVENGVCLNSGWHTLGSDIAAHGATDVTERFRDWMLQNYSEQWAWFEQHRNDVSRKPDIDELLEIVHRLEGATKNGFKVETRDLGERGPAESD
;
A
#
# COMPACT_ATOMS: atom_id res chain seq x y z
N MET A 1 18.84 -0.41 40.48
CA MET A 1 17.80 -1.32 39.93
C MET A 1 16.98 -0.57 38.90
N ALA A 2 16.91 -1.05 37.65
CA ALA A 2 16.06 -0.42 36.64
C ALA A 2 14.58 -0.57 37.02
N LYS A 3 13.80 0.53 36.98
CA LYS A 3 12.37 0.55 37.26
C LYS A 3 11.65 -0.36 36.24
N ARG A 4 11.11 -1.49 36.71
CA ARG A 4 10.26 -2.38 35.92
C ARG A 4 8.91 -1.72 35.71
N THR A 5 8.64 -1.22 34.51
CA THR A 5 7.36 -0.58 34.18
C THR A 5 6.33 -1.61 33.73
N THR A 6 5.12 -1.54 34.30
CA THR A 6 3.96 -2.36 33.92
C THR A 6 3.05 -1.67 32.90
N GLY A 7 3.60 -0.69 32.16
CA GLY A 7 2.83 0.19 31.27
C GLY A 7 2.77 -0.28 29.81
N LYS A 8 2.03 0.49 29.00
CA LYS A 8 2.01 0.36 27.52
C LYS A 8 3.45 0.31 26.99
N ILE A 9 3.70 -0.55 26.00
CA ILE A 9 5.02 -0.62 25.36
C ILE A 9 5.37 0.75 24.76
N THR A 10 6.56 1.24 25.07
CA THR A 10 7.02 2.54 24.56
C THR A 10 7.34 2.45 23.07
N SER A 11 7.40 3.59 22.38
CA SER A 11 7.88 3.66 20.99
C SER A 11 9.29 3.08 20.85
N GLY A 12 10.19 3.37 21.81
CA GLY A 12 11.54 2.80 21.85
C GLY A 12 11.55 1.28 21.90
N THR A 13 10.69 0.67 22.73
CA THR A 13 10.56 -0.80 22.80
C THR A 13 10.02 -1.39 21.50
N LYS A 14 9.04 -0.73 20.86
CA LYS A 14 8.53 -1.16 19.55
C LYS A 14 9.64 -1.15 18.50
N GLY A 15 10.43 -0.07 18.45
CA GLY A 15 11.58 0.04 17.54
C GLY A 15 12.63 -1.04 17.79
N TRP A 16 12.91 -1.35 19.05
CA TRP A 16 13.85 -2.43 19.40
C TRP A 16 13.35 -3.81 18.97
N ILE A 17 12.06 -4.12 19.18
CA ILE A 17 11.42 -5.36 18.69
C ILE A 17 11.61 -5.50 17.17
N VAL A 18 11.30 -4.43 16.41
CA VAL A 18 11.46 -4.43 14.95
C VAL A 18 12.91 -4.63 14.55
N LYS A 19 13.87 -3.99 15.24
CA LYS A 19 15.31 -4.16 14.97
C LYS A 19 15.75 -5.62 15.16
N LEU A 20 15.30 -6.28 16.22
CA LEU A 20 15.62 -7.69 16.47
C LEU A 20 15.01 -8.61 15.41
N TYR A 21 13.75 -8.37 15.03
CA TYR A 21 13.10 -9.12 13.94
C TYR A 21 13.85 -8.98 12.62
N LYS A 22 14.24 -7.77 12.23
CA LYS A 22 15.06 -7.53 11.01
C LYS A 22 16.43 -8.20 11.05
N ALA A 23 16.96 -8.46 12.23
CA ALA A 23 18.21 -9.20 12.42
C ALA A 23 18.01 -10.73 12.40
N GLY A 24 16.84 -11.23 11.97
CA GLY A 24 16.56 -12.65 11.81
C GLY A 24 16.17 -13.38 13.10
N ASN A 25 15.90 -12.65 14.19
CA ASN A 25 15.54 -13.29 15.46
C ASN A 25 14.09 -13.77 15.44
N ASP A 26 13.84 -14.97 15.94
CA ASP A 26 12.48 -15.48 16.08
C ASP A 26 11.72 -14.79 17.24
N ILE A 27 10.41 -15.07 17.34
CA ILE A 27 9.54 -14.43 18.35
C ILE A 27 9.97 -14.78 19.78
N ASP A 28 10.50 -15.97 20.03
CA ASP A 28 10.96 -16.42 21.34
C ASP A 28 12.28 -15.76 21.71
N GLU A 29 13.22 -15.66 20.78
CA GLU A 29 14.48 -14.93 20.95
C GLU A 29 14.23 -13.45 21.23
N ILE A 30 13.37 -12.80 20.44
CA ILE A 30 12.95 -11.41 20.65
C ILE A 30 12.35 -11.26 22.04
N ARG A 31 11.45 -12.17 22.43
CA ARG A 31 10.81 -12.11 23.75
C ARG A 31 11.83 -12.20 24.87
N ASN A 32 12.78 -13.13 24.79
CA ASN A 32 13.81 -13.32 25.80
C ASN A 32 14.70 -12.08 25.93
N LYS A 33 15.10 -11.47 24.80
CA LYS A 33 15.88 -10.23 24.78
C LYS A 33 15.10 -9.05 25.39
N VAL A 34 13.83 -8.88 25.03
CA VAL A 34 13.03 -7.74 25.48
C VAL A 34 12.58 -7.88 26.95
N LYS A 35 12.36 -9.11 27.44
CA LYS A 35 11.95 -9.40 28.82
C LYS A 35 12.88 -8.81 29.89
N ALA A 36 14.18 -8.70 29.59
CA ALA A 36 15.16 -8.10 30.50
C ALA A 36 14.77 -6.68 30.92
N ASN A 37 14.11 -5.94 30.00
CA ASN A 37 13.67 -4.56 30.22
C ASN A 37 12.15 -4.45 30.39
N PHE A 38 11.37 -5.42 29.87
CA PHE A 38 9.90 -5.43 29.91
C PHE A 38 9.36 -6.82 30.25
N TYR A 39 9.35 -7.16 31.54
CA TYR A 39 9.05 -8.53 32.00
C TYR A 39 7.65 -9.04 31.63
N LYS A 40 6.66 -8.16 31.43
CA LYS A 40 5.29 -8.51 31.03
C LYS A 40 5.10 -8.72 29.51
N ILE A 41 6.17 -8.65 28.71
CA ILE A 41 6.01 -8.79 27.25
C ILE A 41 5.61 -10.22 26.84
N THR A 42 4.58 -10.29 26.01
CA THR A 42 4.03 -11.55 25.49
C THR A 42 4.42 -11.76 24.03
N LYS A 43 4.38 -13.02 23.56
CA LYS A 43 4.56 -13.34 22.13
C LYS A 43 3.51 -12.62 21.26
N SER A 44 2.27 -12.52 21.75
CA SER A 44 1.18 -11.83 21.03
C SER A 44 1.48 -10.35 20.82
N THR A 45 1.96 -9.66 21.87
CA THR A 45 2.38 -8.26 21.77
C THR A 45 3.49 -8.06 20.73
N ILE A 46 4.49 -8.94 20.72
CA ILE A 46 5.58 -8.92 19.73
C ILE A 46 5.03 -9.11 18.31
N ARG A 47 4.15 -10.10 18.09
CA ARG A 47 3.49 -10.34 16.80
C ARG A 47 2.70 -9.12 16.32
N VAL A 48 1.98 -8.44 17.21
CA VAL A 48 1.24 -7.20 16.86
C VAL A 48 2.19 -6.10 16.42
N VAL A 49 3.31 -5.90 17.11
CA VAL A 49 4.32 -4.89 16.74
C VAL A 49 4.93 -5.20 15.37
N ILE A 50 5.36 -6.44 15.14
CA ILE A 50 5.96 -6.87 13.87
C ILE A 50 4.95 -6.73 12.74
N ARG A 51 3.72 -7.24 12.92
CA ARG A 51 2.65 -7.10 11.92
C ARG A 51 2.38 -5.64 11.58
N HIS A 52 2.26 -4.77 12.57
CA HIS A 52 2.03 -3.34 12.33
C HIS A 52 3.17 -2.70 11.53
N HIS A 53 4.42 -3.07 11.83
CA HIS A 53 5.56 -2.62 11.06
C HIS A 53 5.50 -3.08 9.61
N LEU A 54 5.25 -4.37 9.37
CA LEU A 54 5.18 -4.93 8.01
C LEU A 54 4.02 -4.35 7.20
N VAL A 55 2.85 -4.16 7.80
CA VAL A 55 1.70 -3.52 7.14
C VAL A 55 2.02 -2.11 6.68
N ASN A 56 2.67 -1.31 7.54
CA ASN A 56 3.06 0.06 7.16
C ASN A 56 4.10 0.05 6.04
N LEU A 57 5.09 -0.84 6.13
CA LEU A 57 6.11 -0.97 5.09
C LEU A 57 5.50 -1.42 3.76
N ALA A 58 4.56 -2.37 3.77
CA ALA A 58 3.85 -2.80 2.57
C ALA A 58 2.99 -1.66 1.97
N ASP A 59 2.31 -0.85 2.79
CA ASP A 59 1.56 0.32 2.30
C ASP A 59 2.49 1.37 1.65
N GLU A 60 3.66 1.63 2.24
CA GLU A 60 4.67 2.55 1.69
C GLU A 60 5.21 2.05 0.34
N LEU A 61 5.61 0.78 0.27
CA LEU A 61 6.15 0.16 -0.94
C LEU A 61 5.09 0.04 -2.04
N TRP A 62 3.86 -0.34 -1.70
CA TRP A 62 2.75 -0.36 -2.65
C TRP A 62 2.47 1.03 -3.20
N SER A 63 2.44 2.05 -2.33
CA SER A 63 2.23 3.44 -2.75
C SER A 63 3.30 3.88 -3.76
N ALA A 64 4.58 3.55 -3.50
CA ALA A 64 5.67 3.81 -4.43
C ALA A 64 5.51 3.03 -5.75
N ALA A 65 5.14 1.74 -5.71
CA ALA A 65 4.94 0.92 -6.90
C ALA A 65 3.82 1.47 -7.80
N VAL A 66 2.71 1.92 -7.21
CA VAL A 66 1.63 2.61 -7.93
C VAL A 66 2.16 3.89 -8.58
N LYS A 67 2.89 4.74 -7.84
CA LYS A 67 3.45 5.98 -8.40
C LYS A 67 4.42 5.72 -9.56
N VAL A 68 5.26 4.69 -9.45
CA VAL A 68 6.16 4.26 -10.52
C VAL A 68 5.38 3.84 -11.77
N ARG A 69 4.31 3.06 -11.63
CA ARG A 69 3.43 2.66 -12.74
C ARG A 69 2.86 3.85 -13.50
N PHE A 70 2.57 4.95 -12.81
CA PHE A 70 2.06 6.20 -13.40
C PHE A 70 3.17 7.23 -13.70
N GLY A 71 4.44 6.81 -13.72
CA GLY A 71 5.56 7.69 -14.07
C GLY A 71 5.75 8.88 -13.12
N TRP A 72 5.42 8.71 -11.84
CA TRP A 72 5.42 9.76 -10.83
C TRP A 72 4.59 10.99 -11.24
N LYS A 73 3.42 10.74 -11.83
CA LYS A 73 2.46 11.77 -12.24
C LYS A 73 1.04 11.39 -11.81
N CYS A 74 0.23 12.41 -11.54
CA CYS A 74 -1.20 12.23 -11.34
C CYS A 74 -1.84 11.73 -12.65
N ALA A 75 -2.56 10.62 -12.58
CA ALA A 75 -3.18 9.97 -13.72
C ALA A 75 -4.18 10.87 -14.45
N VAL A 76 -4.82 11.80 -13.73
CA VAL A 76 -5.84 12.72 -14.27
C VAL A 76 -5.23 14.00 -14.83
N SER A 77 -4.30 14.62 -14.10
CA SER A 77 -3.82 15.99 -14.41
C SER A 77 -2.35 16.08 -14.80
N ASN A 78 -1.62 14.97 -14.80
CA ASN A 78 -0.19 14.88 -15.06
C ASN A 78 0.73 15.69 -14.13
N LYS A 79 0.19 16.35 -13.09
CA LYS A 79 1.00 17.04 -12.06
C LYS A 79 1.91 16.05 -11.35
N THR A 80 3.11 16.51 -10.98
CA THR A 80 4.14 15.72 -10.28
C THR A 80 4.21 16.00 -8.78
N GLU A 81 3.39 16.92 -8.29
CA GLU A 81 3.37 17.37 -6.90
C GLU A 81 2.21 16.75 -6.12
N ASN A 82 2.40 16.61 -4.80
CA ASN A 82 1.39 16.15 -3.84
C ASN A 82 0.71 14.83 -4.28
N LEU A 83 1.52 13.88 -4.74
CA LEU A 83 1.05 12.59 -5.26
C LEU A 83 0.68 11.62 -4.14
N GLU A 84 -0.48 11.02 -4.29
CA GLU A 84 -1.09 10.06 -3.37
C GLU A 84 -1.61 8.85 -4.16
N SER A 85 -1.49 7.66 -3.58
CA SER A 85 -1.96 6.41 -4.19
C SER A 85 -3.33 6.08 -3.63
N HIS A 86 -4.33 6.11 -4.50
CA HIS A 86 -5.72 5.80 -4.17
C HIS A 86 -6.00 4.31 -4.38
N HIS A 87 -6.79 3.69 -3.50
CA HIS A 87 -7.21 2.30 -3.65
C HIS A 87 -8.57 2.22 -4.35
N LEU A 88 -8.70 1.43 -5.42
CA LEU A 88 -9.99 1.17 -6.08
C LEU A 88 -10.90 0.29 -5.21
N ILE A 89 -10.37 -0.84 -4.74
CA ILE A 89 -10.96 -1.69 -3.72
C ILE A 89 -10.43 -1.23 -2.36
N ARG A 90 -11.36 -0.90 -1.45
CA ARG A 90 -11.08 -0.39 -0.10
C ARG A 90 -9.87 -1.06 0.57
N ARG A 91 -9.06 -0.27 1.27
CA ARG A 91 -7.88 -0.70 2.07
C ARG A 91 -8.17 -1.81 3.10
N GLY A 92 -9.43 -1.99 3.50
CA GLY A 92 -9.89 -3.09 4.36
C GLY A 92 -9.97 -4.47 3.68
N ASN A 93 -9.88 -4.53 2.35
CA ASN A 93 -9.75 -5.78 1.61
C ASN A 93 -8.27 -6.20 1.58
N TRP A 94 -7.86 -7.05 2.53
CA TRP A 94 -6.47 -7.46 2.70
C TRP A 94 -5.94 -8.31 1.54
N THR A 95 -6.83 -8.97 0.80
CA THR A 95 -6.49 -9.79 -0.37
C THR A 95 -5.92 -8.92 -1.48
N HIS A 96 -6.52 -7.74 -1.71
CA HIS A 96 -6.17 -6.85 -2.83
C HIS A 96 -5.47 -5.56 -2.42
N ARG A 97 -5.31 -5.31 -1.12
CA ARG A 97 -4.76 -4.07 -0.57
C ARG A 97 -3.44 -3.64 -1.22
N TRP A 98 -2.53 -4.59 -1.44
CA TRP A 98 -1.20 -4.31 -2.00
C TRP A 98 -1.01 -4.82 -3.43
N THR A 99 -2.11 -5.02 -4.16
CA THR A 99 -2.08 -5.30 -5.60
C THR A 99 -1.92 -3.98 -6.35
N VAL A 100 -0.99 -3.90 -7.31
CA VAL A 100 -0.65 -2.62 -7.98
C VAL A 100 -1.82 -2.15 -8.87
N GLU A 101 -2.56 -3.10 -9.43
CA GLU A 101 -3.80 -2.91 -10.19
C GLU A 101 -4.91 -2.31 -9.31
N ASN A 102 -4.84 -2.49 -8.00
CA ASN A 102 -5.75 -1.86 -7.05
C ASN A 102 -5.45 -0.37 -6.80
N GLY A 103 -4.38 0.17 -7.40
CA GLY A 103 -3.91 1.52 -7.13
C GLY A 103 -4.02 2.47 -8.32
N VAL A 104 -4.39 3.72 -8.06
CA VAL A 104 -4.29 4.82 -9.03
C VAL A 104 -3.50 5.97 -8.40
N CYS A 105 -2.53 6.53 -9.13
CA CYS A 105 -1.78 7.69 -8.66
C CYS A 105 -2.55 8.98 -8.94
N LEU A 106 -2.93 9.71 -7.91
CA LEU A 106 -3.65 10.98 -8.00
C LEU A 106 -2.85 12.06 -7.28
N ASN A 107 -3.13 13.34 -7.55
CA ASN A 107 -2.68 14.40 -6.65
C ASN A 107 -3.77 14.65 -5.60
N SER A 108 -3.42 15.33 -4.50
CA SER A 108 -4.34 15.63 -3.40
C SER A 108 -5.70 16.23 -3.85
N GLY A 109 -5.69 17.06 -4.90
CA GLY A 109 -6.91 17.66 -5.47
C GLY A 109 -7.89 16.63 -6.03
N TRP A 110 -7.41 15.73 -6.88
CA TRP A 110 -8.23 14.63 -7.44
C TRP A 110 -8.44 13.47 -6.46
N HIS A 111 -7.60 13.37 -5.43
CA HIS A 111 -7.70 12.32 -4.41
C HIS A 111 -8.82 12.58 -3.40
N THR A 112 -9.05 13.83 -2.97
CA THR A 112 -9.95 14.15 -1.84
C THR A 112 -11.08 15.13 -2.15
N LEU A 113 -10.90 16.06 -3.10
CA LEU A 113 -11.66 17.33 -3.11
C LEU A 113 -12.13 17.80 -4.51
N GLY A 114 -12.10 16.94 -5.53
CA GLY A 114 -12.63 17.29 -6.85
C GLY A 114 -14.15 17.17 -6.91
N SER A 115 -14.89 18.28 -7.03
CA SER A 115 -16.34 18.26 -7.32
C SER A 115 -16.68 17.57 -8.65
N ASP A 116 -15.68 17.28 -9.49
CA ASP A 116 -15.87 16.66 -10.80
C ASP A 116 -15.39 15.21 -10.96
N ILE A 117 -14.28 14.79 -10.34
CA ILE A 117 -13.76 13.41 -10.46
C ILE A 117 -13.08 13.01 -9.13
N ALA A 118 -13.75 13.20 -7.99
CA ALA A 118 -13.22 12.71 -6.72
C ALA A 118 -13.30 11.19 -6.67
N ALA A 119 -12.19 10.55 -6.30
CA ALA A 119 -12.13 9.12 -6.06
C ALA A 119 -12.84 8.70 -4.75
N HIS A 120 -13.17 9.68 -3.89
CA HIS A 120 -13.99 9.49 -2.69
C HIS A 120 -15.27 10.35 -2.75
N GLY A 121 -16.45 9.71 -2.76
CA GLY A 121 -17.75 10.30 -2.41
C GLY A 121 -18.25 9.81 -1.04
N ALA A 122 -19.50 10.12 -0.67
CA ALA A 122 -20.13 9.64 0.58
C ALA A 122 -20.27 8.10 0.63
N THR A 123 -20.24 7.44 -0.53
CA THR A 123 -20.24 5.98 -0.72
C THR A 123 -19.47 5.66 -2.00
N ASP A 124 -18.23 5.15 -1.89
CA ASP A 124 -17.40 4.63 -2.99
C ASP A 124 -17.22 5.53 -4.24
N VAL A 125 -16.48 5.01 -5.23
CA VAL A 125 -16.13 5.63 -6.52
C VAL A 125 -17.28 6.44 -7.09
N THR A 126 -17.06 7.74 -7.34
CA THR A 126 -18.07 8.58 -8.01
C THR A 126 -18.31 8.08 -9.43
N GLU A 127 -19.53 8.22 -9.95
CA GLU A 127 -19.86 7.85 -11.35
C GLU A 127 -18.88 8.48 -12.34
N ARG A 128 -18.48 9.73 -12.08
CA ARG A 128 -17.52 10.46 -12.91
C ARG A 128 -16.10 9.86 -12.85
N PHE A 129 -15.66 9.36 -11.69
CA PHE A 129 -14.38 8.63 -11.59
C PHE A 129 -14.45 7.28 -12.30
N ARG A 130 -15.59 6.57 -12.21
CA ARG A 130 -15.85 5.36 -13.00
C ARG A 130 -15.76 5.62 -14.50
N ASP A 131 -16.47 6.64 -15.00
CA ASP A 131 -16.49 6.95 -16.43
C ASP A 131 -15.10 7.34 -16.93
N TRP A 132 -14.37 8.13 -16.15
CA TRP A 132 -12.98 8.47 -16.45
C TRP A 132 -12.07 7.23 -16.48
N MET A 133 -12.20 6.31 -15.52
CA MET A 133 -11.48 5.04 -15.50
C MET A 133 -11.81 4.17 -16.72
N LEU A 134 -13.08 4.07 -17.11
CA LEU A 134 -13.51 3.32 -18.29
C LEU A 134 -12.90 3.89 -19.59
N GLN A 135 -12.76 5.22 -19.69
CA GLN A 135 -12.21 5.88 -20.88
C GLN A 135 -10.67 5.79 -20.95
N ASN A 136 -9.98 5.88 -19.81
CA ASN A 136 -8.52 6.06 -19.78
C ASN A 136 -7.77 4.79 -19.32
N TYR A 137 -8.40 3.92 -18.55
CA TYR A 137 -7.80 2.75 -17.89
C TYR A 137 -8.78 1.56 -17.86
N SER A 138 -9.43 1.27 -18.99
CA SER A 138 -10.49 0.25 -19.11
C SER A 138 -10.07 -1.13 -18.61
N GLU A 139 -8.83 -1.56 -18.90
CA GLU A 139 -8.28 -2.84 -18.42
C GLU A 139 -8.18 -2.88 -16.89
N GLN A 140 -7.76 -1.78 -16.25
CA GLN A 140 -7.70 -1.67 -14.80
C GLN A 140 -9.10 -1.65 -14.18
N TRP A 141 -10.07 -1.01 -14.84
CA TRP A 141 -11.46 -1.05 -14.40
C TRP A 141 -12.07 -2.45 -14.52
N ALA A 142 -11.78 -3.18 -15.59
CA ALA A 142 -12.20 -4.57 -15.75
C ALA A 142 -11.61 -5.46 -14.64
N TRP A 143 -10.34 -5.26 -14.29
CA TRP A 143 -9.72 -5.91 -13.13
C TRP A 143 -10.48 -5.57 -11.83
N PHE A 144 -10.82 -4.30 -11.59
CA PHE A 144 -11.58 -3.90 -10.42
C PHE A 144 -12.95 -4.60 -10.33
N GLU A 145 -13.75 -4.61 -11.40
CA GLU A 145 -15.06 -5.26 -11.42
C GLU A 145 -14.99 -6.77 -11.15
N GLN A 146 -13.93 -7.42 -11.64
CA GLN A 146 -13.70 -8.84 -11.38
C GLN A 146 -13.40 -9.15 -9.90
N HIS A 147 -12.71 -8.24 -9.19
CA HIS A 147 -12.13 -8.51 -7.87
C HIS A 147 -12.81 -7.76 -6.71
N ARG A 148 -13.66 -6.76 -6.98
CA ARG A 148 -14.30 -5.90 -5.96
C ARG A 148 -15.12 -6.67 -4.92
N ASN A 149 -15.62 -7.86 -5.27
CA ASN A 149 -16.44 -8.71 -4.42
C ASN A 149 -15.66 -9.87 -3.78
N ASP A 150 -14.34 -9.94 -3.99
CA ASP A 150 -13.53 -11.01 -3.44
C ASP A 150 -13.46 -10.95 -1.91
N VAL A 151 -13.43 -12.13 -1.29
CA VAL A 151 -13.37 -12.28 0.15
C VAL A 151 -12.03 -11.75 0.68
N SER A 152 -12.11 -10.87 1.68
CA SER A 152 -10.94 -10.32 2.36
C SER A 152 -10.38 -11.33 3.36
N ARG A 153 -9.11 -11.71 3.20
CA ARG A 153 -8.37 -12.53 4.17
C ARG A 153 -7.15 -11.78 4.66
N LYS A 154 -7.05 -11.60 5.98
CA LYS A 154 -5.90 -10.91 6.59
C LYS A 154 -4.67 -11.82 6.61
N PRO A 155 -3.51 -11.39 6.07
CA PRO A 155 -2.32 -12.20 6.07
C PRO A 155 -1.71 -12.38 7.47
N ASP A 156 -0.98 -13.49 7.62
CA ASP A 156 -0.09 -13.68 8.74
C ASP A 156 1.23 -12.90 8.59
N ILE A 157 2.20 -13.13 9.48
CA ILE A 157 3.48 -12.39 9.47
C ILE A 157 4.37 -12.82 8.31
N ASP A 158 4.35 -14.10 7.96
CA ASP A 158 5.24 -14.67 6.95
C ASP A 158 4.71 -14.27 5.56
N GLU A 159 3.40 -14.35 5.35
CA GLU A 159 2.74 -13.83 4.14
C GLU A 159 2.95 -12.31 3.96
N LEU A 160 2.93 -11.54 5.06
CA LEU A 160 3.24 -10.09 5.02
C LEU A 160 4.69 -9.83 4.60
N LEU A 161 5.63 -10.66 5.06
CA LEU A 161 7.04 -10.54 4.69
C LEU A 161 7.24 -10.84 3.21
N GLU A 162 6.58 -11.87 2.68
CA GLU A 162 6.57 -12.18 1.25
C GLU A 162 6.01 -11.02 0.41
N ILE A 163 4.91 -10.41 0.86
CA ILE A 163 4.33 -9.22 0.21
C ILE A 163 5.35 -8.06 0.19
N VAL A 164 6.03 -7.80 1.30
CA VAL A 164 7.07 -6.77 1.37
C VAL A 164 8.20 -7.06 0.38
N HIS A 165 8.75 -8.28 0.37
CA HIS A 165 9.82 -8.65 -0.56
C HIS A 165 9.40 -8.51 -2.03
N ARG A 166 8.18 -8.93 -2.37
CA ARG A 166 7.61 -8.78 -3.72
C ARG A 166 7.54 -7.31 -4.14
N LEU A 167 7.07 -6.43 -3.25
CA LEU A 167 6.96 -4.99 -3.53
C LEU A 167 8.33 -4.29 -3.57
N GLU A 168 9.29 -4.72 -2.75
CA GLU A 168 10.67 -4.24 -2.84
C GLU A 168 11.29 -4.57 -4.19
N GLY A 169 11.06 -5.79 -4.71
CA GLY A 169 11.51 -6.17 -6.04
C GLY A 169 10.92 -5.28 -7.14
N ALA A 170 9.62 -5.01 -7.06
CA ALA A 170 8.92 -4.15 -8.03
C ALA A 170 9.42 -2.70 -8.03
N THR A 171 9.81 -2.18 -6.87
CA THR A 171 10.33 -0.80 -6.71
C THR A 171 11.81 -0.67 -7.08
N LYS A 172 12.65 -1.65 -6.72
CA LYS A 172 14.10 -1.65 -7.04
C LYS A 172 14.40 -1.91 -8.52
N ASN A 173 13.63 -2.79 -9.16
CA ASN A 173 13.80 -3.10 -10.58
C ASN A 173 13.01 -2.16 -11.49
N GLY A 174 12.38 -1.11 -10.93
CA GLY A 174 11.68 -0.05 -11.64
C GLY A 174 10.92 -0.57 -12.84
N PHE A 175 9.86 -1.36 -12.58
CA PHE A 175 8.88 -1.86 -13.56
C PHE A 175 9.27 -1.49 -15.01
N LYS A 176 9.96 -2.39 -15.72
CA LYS A 176 10.04 -2.31 -17.18
C LYS A 176 8.62 -2.50 -17.69
N VAL A 177 7.83 -1.43 -17.67
CA VAL A 177 6.61 -1.33 -18.44
C VAL A 177 7.09 -1.58 -19.86
N GLU A 178 6.66 -2.69 -20.47
CA GLU A 178 6.68 -2.75 -21.92
C GLU A 178 5.94 -1.50 -22.36
N THR A 179 6.70 -0.50 -22.80
CA THR A 179 6.14 0.61 -23.54
C THR A 179 5.50 -0.07 -24.73
N ARG A 180 4.19 -0.31 -24.69
CA ARG A 180 3.42 -0.35 -25.92
C ARG A 180 3.76 0.95 -26.59
N ASP A 181 4.52 0.80 -27.66
CA ASP A 181 4.96 1.86 -28.52
C ASP A 181 3.78 2.80 -28.75
N LEU A 182 3.88 4.03 -28.26
CA LEU A 182 2.90 5.09 -28.55
C LEU A 182 3.13 5.66 -29.95
N GLY A 183 3.83 4.94 -30.83
CA GLY A 183 3.75 5.11 -32.26
C GLY A 183 2.31 4.88 -32.72
N GLU A 184 1.76 5.91 -33.38
CA GLU A 184 0.51 5.88 -34.16
C GLU A 184 -0.80 6.13 -33.37
N ARG A 185 -0.89 7.29 -32.71
CA ARG A 185 -2.11 8.10 -32.88
C ARG A 185 -1.90 9.01 -34.07
N GLY A 186 -2.47 8.61 -35.20
CA GLY A 186 -2.57 9.45 -36.40
C GLY A 186 -3.20 10.81 -36.06
N PRO A 187 -2.91 11.85 -36.86
CA PRO A 187 -3.45 13.18 -36.63
C PRO A 187 -4.98 13.12 -36.65
N ALA A 188 -5.61 13.80 -35.69
CA ALA A 188 -7.04 14.01 -35.68
C ALA A 188 -7.44 14.76 -36.95
N GLU A 189 -8.25 14.12 -37.80
CA GLU A 189 -8.94 14.80 -38.88
C GLU A 189 -9.88 15.84 -38.26
N SER A 190 -9.72 17.08 -38.68
CA SER A 190 -10.60 18.19 -38.37
C SER A 190 -11.64 18.33 -39.49
N ASP A 191 -12.91 18.11 -39.15
CA ASP A 191 -14.05 18.64 -39.90
C ASP A 191 -14.44 20.03 -39.35
#